data_AF-A0A450THS3-F1
#
_entry.id   AF-A0A450THS3-F1
#
_cell.length_a   1.000
_cell.length_b   1.000
_cell.length_c   1.000
_cell.angle_alpha   90.00
_cell.angle_beta   90.00
_cell.angle_gamma   90.00
#
_symmetry.space_group_name_H-M   'P 1'
#
loop_
_entity.id
_entity.type
_entity.pdbx_description
1 polymer ?
#
loop_
_entity_poly.entity_id
_entity_poly.type
_entity_poly.pdbx_seq_one_letter_code
_entity_poly.pdbx_strand_id
1 'polypeptide(L)'
;MDLVVRWSPEAAEDLESILEYIARDSVFYARAVAWKILDISCAIPGQPFIGRVVPEIGDMMVYLDLRVREKNPATADELSEAVREGALMRIRPVLMTVITAFAGLLPIFIFDGLGADVMRRIALPMVGGMITTVFLILVVIPVIYCLWEGRRFERPA
;
A
#
# COMPACT_ATOMS: atom_id res chain seq x y z
N MET A 1 -18.39 -10.61 12.38
CA MET A 1 -17.51 -11.59 13.05
C MET A 1 -16.45 -10.76 13.78
N ASP A 2 -16.58 -10.60 15.08
CA ASP A 2 -15.63 -9.84 15.89
C ASP A 2 -14.36 -10.67 16.06
N LEU A 3 -13.40 -10.48 15.17
CA LEU A 3 -12.08 -11.08 15.28
C LEU A 3 -11.35 -10.37 16.43
N VAL A 4 -11.15 -11.07 17.54
CA VAL A 4 -10.38 -10.54 18.68
C VAL A 4 -8.93 -11.02 18.54
N VAL A 5 -7.99 -10.08 18.45
CA VAL A 5 -6.56 -10.44 18.48
C VAL A 5 -6.19 -10.93 19.87
N ARG A 6 -5.70 -12.17 19.94
CA ARG A 6 -5.12 -12.74 21.14
C ARG A 6 -3.64 -12.98 20.92
N TRP A 7 -2.82 -12.37 21.76
CA TRP A 7 -1.38 -12.58 21.79
C TRP A 7 -1.09 -13.86 22.55
N SER A 8 -0.11 -14.65 22.05
CA SER A 8 0.44 -15.74 22.83
C SER A 8 1.39 -15.17 23.90
N PRO A 9 1.58 -15.88 25.03
CA PRO A 9 2.51 -15.43 26.06
C PRO A 9 3.93 -15.27 25.52
N GLU A 10 4.37 -16.13 24.60
CA GLU A 10 5.67 -16.04 23.95
C GLU A 10 5.81 -14.76 23.12
N ALA A 11 4.77 -14.35 22.40
CA ALA A 11 4.80 -13.13 21.60
C ALA A 11 4.89 -11.85 22.46
N ALA A 12 4.39 -11.89 23.71
CA ALA A 12 4.52 -10.78 24.65
C ALA A 12 5.95 -10.70 25.21
N GLU A 13 6.53 -11.85 25.60
CA GLU A 13 7.92 -11.94 26.07
C GLU A 13 8.92 -11.52 24.98
N ASP A 14 8.71 -11.96 23.73
CA ASP A 14 9.52 -11.55 22.59
C ASP A 14 9.46 -10.03 22.36
N LEU A 15 8.27 -9.45 22.47
CA LEU A 15 8.09 -8.00 22.33
C LEU A 15 8.85 -7.25 23.44
N GLU A 16 8.74 -7.69 24.70
CA GLU A 16 9.48 -7.10 25.81
C GLU A 16 11.00 -7.19 25.58
N SER A 17 11.50 -8.34 25.15
CA SER A 17 12.93 -8.55 24.86
C SER A 17 13.45 -7.61 23.75
N ILE A 18 12.68 -7.46 22.67
CA ILE A 18 13.01 -6.53 21.58
C ILE A 18 13.05 -5.08 22.09
N LEU A 19 12.07 -4.69 22.90
CA LEU A 19 11.97 -3.34 23.42
C LEU A 19 13.09 -3.03 24.42
N GLU A 20 13.46 -3.98 25.27
CA GLU A 20 14.60 -3.85 26.17
C GLU A 20 15.92 -3.69 25.40
N TYR A 21 16.11 -4.47 24.34
CA TYR A 21 17.29 -4.34 23.48
C TYR A 21 17.38 -2.95 22.86
N ILE A 22 16.28 -2.45 22.28
CA ILE A 22 16.24 -1.13 21.64
C ILE A 22 16.39 0.00 22.67
N ALA A 23 15.82 -0.17 23.87
CA ALA A 23 15.86 0.83 24.93
C ALA A 23 17.29 1.09 25.44
N ARG A 24 18.23 0.16 25.22
CA ARG A 24 19.67 0.38 25.50
C ARG A 24 20.24 1.56 24.71
N ASP A 25 19.78 1.73 23.47
CA ASP A 25 20.22 2.83 22.59
C ASP A 25 19.29 4.05 22.70
N SER A 26 17.97 3.83 22.71
CA SER A 26 16.99 4.90 22.82
C SER A 26 15.65 4.43 23.38
N VAL A 27 15.34 4.86 24.60
CA VAL A 27 14.04 4.63 25.26
C VAL A 27 12.89 5.24 24.46
N PHE A 28 13.12 6.40 23.82
CA PHE A 28 12.12 7.05 22.98
C PHE A 28 11.77 6.16 21.77
N TYR A 29 12.79 5.61 21.11
CA TYR A 29 12.60 4.77 19.94
C TYR A 29 11.95 3.43 20.30
N ALA A 30 12.36 2.81 21.41
CA ALA A 30 11.70 1.61 21.93
C ALA A 30 10.20 1.86 22.16
N ARG A 31 9.84 2.97 22.82
CA ARG A 31 8.43 3.31 23.04
C ARG A 31 7.66 3.55 21.74
N ALA A 32 8.28 4.20 20.75
CA ALA A 32 7.65 4.41 19.44
C ALA A 32 7.39 3.08 18.71
N VAL A 33 8.34 2.14 18.76
CA VAL A 33 8.21 0.80 18.19
C VAL A 33 7.10 0.02 18.89
N ALA A 34 7.06 0.03 20.23
CA ALA A 34 6.01 -0.62 21.02
C ALA A 34 4.61 -0.15 20.61
N TRP A 35 4.43 1.18 20.54
CA TRP A 35 3.19 1.78 20.08
C TRP A 35 2.82 1.33 18.68
N LYS A 36 3.78 1.31 17.76
CA LYS A 36 3.49 0.95 16.37
C LYS A 36 3.08 -0.51 16.23
N ILE A 37 3.73 -1.41 16.96
CA ILE A 37 3.41 -2.84 16.95
C ILE A 37 1.99 -3.06 17.52
N LEU A 38 1.66 -2.44 18.65
CA LEU A 38 0.32 -2.57 19.25
C LEU A 38 -0.77 -1.99 18.34
N ASP A 39 -0.53 -0.81 17.76
CA ASP A 39 -1.43 -0.15 16.82
C ASP A 39 -1.75 -1.03 15.60
N ILE A 40 -0.70 -1.61 14.98
CA ILE A 40 -0.86 -2.53 13.85
C ILE A 40 -1.60 -3.80 14.28
N SER A 41 -1.21 -4.41 15.39
CA SER A 41 -1.84 -5.65 15.87
C SER A 41 -3.33 -5.46 16.16
N CYS A 42 -3.73 -4.34 16.75
CA CYS A 42 -5.14 -4.02 16.98
C CYS A 42 -5.92 -3.75 15.69
N ALA A 43 -5.25 -3.35 14.60
CA ALA A 43 -5.87 -3.13 13.30
C ALA A 43 -6.09 -4.42 12.48
N ILE A 44 -5.40 -5.52 12.80
CA ILE A 44 -5.46 -6.80 12.07
C ILE A 44 -6.91 -7.35 11.89
N PRO A 45 -7.79 -7.32 12.91
CA PRO A 45 -9.19 -7.76 12.75
C PRO A 45 -9.97 -7.02 11.68
N GLY A 46 -9.71 -5.71 11.55
CA GLY A 46 -10.33 -4.87 10.53
C GLY A 46 -9.65 -5.01 9.18
N GLN A 47 -8.35 -5.32 9.16
CA GLN A 47 -7.50 -5.34 7.98
C GLN A 47 -6.48 -6.50 8.02
N PRO A 48 -6.91 -7.75 7.82
CA PRO A 48 -6.08 -8.94 8.00
C PRO A 48 -4.91 -9.06 7.01
N PHE A 49 -4.84 -8.17 6.01
CA PHE A 49 -3.80 -8.15 4.98
C PHE A 49 -2.75 -7.04 5.15
N ILE A 50 -2.83 -6.19 6.20
CA ILE A 50 -1.88 -5.09 6.46
C ILE A 50 -0.41 -5.56 6.44
N GLY A 51 -0.13 -6.74 6.98
CA GLY A 51 1.24 -7.24 7.14
C GLY A 51 1.81 -8.03 5.97
N ARG A 52 1.04 -8.25 4.88
CA ARG A 52 1.38 -9.25 3.86
C ARG A 52 1.97 -8.68 2.57
N VAL A 53 1.96 -7.37 2.34
CA VAL A 53 2.37 -6.82 1.04
C VAL A 53 3.20 -5.54 1.18
N VAL A 54 4.22 -5.44 0.34
CA VAL A 54 5.01 -4.21 0.09
C VAL A 54 4.00 -3.07 -0.15
N PRO A 55 4.07 -1.95 0.61
CA PRO A 55 3.06 -0.88 0.60
C PRO A 55 2.66 -0.36 -0.79
N GLU A 56 3.52 -0.53 -1.79
CA GLU A 56 3.42 0.11 -3.09
C GLU A 56 2.44 -0.61 -4.05
N ILE A 57 2.26 -1.93 -3.97
CA ILE A 57 1.52 -2.71 -4.99
C ILE A 57 0.24 -3.39 -4.46
N GLY A 58 0.19 -3.79 -3.19
CA GLY A 58 -0.89 -4.66 -2.68
C GLY A 58 -2.17 -3.98 -2.18
N ASP A 59 -2.11 -2.68 -1.88
CA ASP A 59 -3.02 -2.09 -0.89
C ASP A 59 -3.98 -1.05 -1.51
N MET A 60 -4.01 -0.90 -2.83
CA MET A 60 -5.03 -0.08 -3.53
C MET A 60 -6.45 -0.54 -3.19
N MET A 61 -6.72 -1.85 -3.22
CA MET A 61 -8.04 -2.37 -2.87
C MET A 61 -8.41 -2.10 -1.41
N VAL A 62 -7.45 -2.12 -0.49
CA VAL A 62 -7.71 -1.87 0.93
C VAL A 62 -8.02 -0.39 1.14
N TYR A 63 -7.27 0.54 0.55
CA TYR A 63 -7.62 1.98 0.63
C TYR A 63 -8.99 2.30 0.01
N LEU A 64 -9.34 1.63 -1.10
CA LEU A 64 -10.66 1.72 -1.70
C LEU A 64 -11.74 1.18 -0.76
N ASP A 65 -11.55 -0.03 -0.20
CA ASP A 65 -12.46 -0.64 0.77
C ASP A 65 -12.64 0.23 2.02
N LEU A 66 -11.56 0.82 2.53
CA LEU A 66 -11.59 1.71 3.69
C LEU A 66 -12.45 2.94 3.42
N ARG A 67 -12.23 3.65 2.30
CA ARG A 67 -13.01 4.85 1.98
C ARG A 67 -14.46 4.53 1.66
N VAL A 68 -14.72 3.41 1.01
CA VAL A 68 -16.09 2.96 0.71
C VAL A 68 -16.83 2.56 1.99
N ARG A 69 -16.19 1.86 2.91
CA ARG A 69 -16.80 1.50 4.21
C ARG A 69 -16.99 2.71 5.13
N GLU A 70 -16.07 3.67 5.11
CA GLU A 70 -16.17 4.92 5.87
C GLU A 70 -17.31 5.81 5.36
N LYS A 71 -17.45 5.97 4.04
CA LYS A 71 -18.54 6.76 3.46
C LYS A 71 -19.89 6.03 3.43
N ASN A 72 -19.87 4.69 3.42
CA ASN A 72 -21.05 3.83 3.31
C ASN A 72 -22.05 4.32 2.23
N PRO A 73 -21.62 4.36 0.95
CA PRO A 73 -22.40 4.96 -0.12
C PRO A 73 -23.73 4.23 -0.33
N ALA A 74 -24.81 4.98 -0.53
CA ALA A 74 -26.15 4.46 -0.82
C ALA A 74 -26.46 4.48 -2.32
N THR A 75 -25.70 5.24 -3.11
CA THR A 75 -25.88 5.39 -4.56
C THR A 75 -24.57 5.14 -5.33
N ALA A 76 -24.70 4.85 -6.63
CA ALA A 76 -23.55 4.63 -7.51
C ALA A 76 -22.63 5.86 -7.62
N ASP A 77 -23.20 7.07 -7.58
CA ASP A 77 -22.43 8.32 -7.63
C ASP A 77 -21.60 8.51 -6.34
N GLU A 78 -22.18 8.22 -5.17
CA GLU A 78 -21.46 8.25 -3.90
C GLU A 78 -20.35 7.20 -3.82
N LEU A 79 -20.58 6.02 -4.42
CA LEU A 79 -19.56 4.97 -4.53
C LEU A 79 -18.38 5.44 -5.38
N SER A 80 -18.64 6.03 -6.56
CA SER A 80 -17.60 6.58 -7.43
C SER A 80 -16.79 7.67 -6.72
N GLU A 81 -17.44 8.55 -5.95
CA GLU A 81 -16.78 9.57 -5.15
C GLU A 81 -15.88 8.98 -4.06
N ALA A 82 -16.36 7.98 -3.33
CA ALA A 82 -15.58 7.27 -2.31
C ALA A 82 -14.35 6.56 -2.90
N VAL A 83 -14.52 5.91 -4.05
CA VAL A 83 -13.44 5.26 -4.80
C VAL A 83 -12.41 6.28 -5.28
N ARG A 84 -12.85 7.44 -5.78
CA ARG A 84 -11.95 8.51 -6.23
C ARG A 84 -11.09 9.01 -5.07
N GLU A 85 -11.69 9.30 -3.92
CA GLU A 85 -10.94 9.73 -2.73
C GLU A 85 -9.96 8.65 -2.24
N GLY A 86 -10.38 7.38 -2.27
CA GLY A 86 -9.51 6.23 -2.00
C GLY A 86 -8.28 6.18 -2.91
N ALA A 87 -8.48 6.39 -4.20
CA ALA A 87 -7.42 6.39 -5.19
C ALA A 87 -6.47 7.59 -5.04
N LEU A 88 -6.99 8.79 -4.74
CA LEU A 88 -6.20 10.01 -4.57
C LEU A 88 -5.17 9.90 -3.44
N MET A 89 -5.46 9.14 -2.38
CA MET A 89 -4.52 8.93 -1.27
C MET A 89 -3.23 8.22 -1.70
N ARG A 90 -3.27 7.42 -2.77
CA ARG A 90 -2.12 6.66 -3.27
C ARG A 90 -1.30 7.37 -4.34
N ILE A 91 -1.82 8.45 -4.92
CA ILE A 91 -1.11 9.19 -5.97
C ILE A 91 0.26 9.66 -5.47
N ARG A 92 0.34 10.22 -4.25
CA ARG A 92 1.61 10.74 -3.71
C ARG A 92 2.67 9.65 -3.53
N PRO A 93 2.41 8.53 -2.82
CA PRO A 93 3.37 7.44 -2.72
C PRO A 93 3.77 6.82 -4.06
N VAL A 94 2.81 6.54 -4.95
CA VAL A 94 3.09 5.90 -6.24
C VAL A 94 3.98 6.79 -7.10
N LEU A 95 3.67 8.09 -7.17
CA LEU A 95 4.51 9.03 -7.91
C LEU A 95 5.90 9.19 -7.29
N MET A 96 6.02 9.19 -5.96
CA MET A 96 7.32 9.26 -5.30
C MET A 96 8.25 8.13 -5.72
N THR A 97 7.76 6.88 -5.72
CA THR A 97 8.56 5.71 -6.12
C THR A 97 8.94 5.78 -7.59
N VAL A 98 7.98 6.13 -8.45
CA VAL A 98 8.19 6.20 -9.90
C VAL A 98 9.21 7.27 -10.25
N ILE A 99 9.05 8.47 -9.71
CA ILE A 99 9.98 9.59 -9.92
C ILE A 99 11.38 9.22 -9.42
N THR A 100 11.48 8.59 -8.25
CA THR A 100 12.77 8.14 -7.68
C THR A 100 13.44 7.11 -8.58
N ALA A 101 12.69 6.12 -9.07
CA ALA A 101 13.21 5.12 -9.98
C ALA A 101 13.65 5.73 -11.32
N PHE A 102 12.86 6.64 -11.89
CA PHE A 102 13.23 7.38 -13.10
C PHE A 102 14.50 8.20 -12.89
N ALA A 103 14.62 8.92 -11.78
CA ALA A 103 15.83 9.68 -11.45
C ALA A 103 17.07 8.78 -11.34
N GLY A 104 16.94 7.59 -10.74
CA GLY A 104 18.02 6.61 -10.64
C GLY A 104 18.42 5.98 -11.99
N LEU A 105 17.47 5.82 -12.91
CA LEU A 105 17.72 5.25 -14.25
C LEU A 105 18.13 6.32 -15.28
N LEU A 106 17.86 7.60 -15.01
CA LEU A 106 18.13 8.71 -15.93
C LEU A 106 19.57 8.72 -16.49
N PRO A 107 20.64 8.47 -15.69
CA PRO A 107 22.01 8.47 -16.20
C PRO A 107 22.26 7.43 -17.31
N ILE A 108 21.58 6.29 -17.25
CA ILE A 108 21.71 5.20 -18.23
C ILE A 108 21.24 5.65 -19.63
N PHE A 109 20.31 6.60 -19.67
CA PHE A 109 19.78 7.13 -20.93
C PHE A 109 20.58 8.31 -21.46
N ILE A 110 21.20 9.12 -20.59
CA ILE A 110 21.93 10.33 -20.99
C ILE A 110 23.37 10.03 -21.41
N PHE A 111 24.06 9.13 -20.71
CA PHE A 111 25.49 8.90 -20.93
C PHE A 111 25.73 7.70 -21.85
N ASP A 112 26.48 7.92 -22.93
CA ASP A 112 26.98 6.86 -23.80
C ASP A 112 28.37 6.40 -23.36
N GLY A 113 28.62 5.09 -23.41
CA GLY A 113 29.89 4.49 -22.99
C GLY A 113 29.92 2.97 -23.21
N LEU A 114 31.08 2.34 -23.00
CA LEU A 114 31.23 0.88 -23.06
C LEU A 114 30.24 0.21 -22.08
N GLY A 115 29.35 -0.62 -22.61
CA GLY A 115 28.31 -1.31 -21.83
C GLY A 115 26.98 -0.56 -21.71
N ALA A 116 26.87 0.69 -22.20
CA ALA A 116 25.61 1.45 -22.17
C ALA A 116 24.48 0.77 -22.94
N ASP A 117 24.79 0.13 -24.08
CA ASP A 117 23.82 -0.62 -24.87
C ASP A 117 23.23 -1.82 -24.11
N VAL A 118 24.06 -2.48 -23.29
CA VAL A 118 23.61 -3.61 -22.46
C VAL A 118 22.71 -3.10 -21.34
N MET A 119 23.11 -2.01 -20.68
CA MET A 119 22.34 -1.40 -19.59
C MET A 119 20.99 -0.86 -20.08
N ARG A 120 20.92 -0.19 -21.24
CA ARG A 120 19.66 0.29 -21.83
C ARG A 120 18.71 -0.87 -22.16
N ARG A 121 19.20 -2.00 -22.67
CA ARG A 121 18.37 -3.19 -22.96
C ARG A 121 17.71 -3.78 -21.71
N ILE A 122 18.35 -3.63 -20.55
CA ILE A 122 17.81 -4.06 -19.25
C ILE A 122 16.85 -2.99 -18.69
N ALA A 123 17.22 -1.72 -18.79
CA ALA A 123 16.45 -0.61 -18.20
C ALA A 123 15.17 -0.25 -18.97
N LEU A 124 15.13 -0.38 -20.30
CA LEU A 124 13.95 -0.03 -21.11
C LEU A 124 12.69 -0.81 -20.69
N PRO A 125 12.72 -2.16 -20.59
CA PRO A 125 11.57 -2.93 -20.14
C PRO A 125 11.13 -2.58 -18.72
N MET A 126 12.07 -2.27 -17.82
CA MET A 126 11.76 -1.87 -16.45
C MET A 126 10.96 -0.56 -16.42
N VAL A 127 11.38 0.43 -17.19
CA VAL A 127 10.67 1.71 -17.34
C VAL A 127 9.26 1.49 -17.90
N GLY A 128 9.11 0.71 -18.97
CA GLY A 128 7.81 0.40 -19.54
C GLY A 128 6.88 -0.33 -18.56
N GLY A 129 7.44 -1.31 -17.83
CA GLY A 129 6.73 -2.04 -16.79
C GLY A 129 6.26 -1.14 -15.64
N MET A 130 7.08 -0.19 -15.19
CA MET A 130 6.71 0.78 -14.15
C MET A 130 5.54 1.67 -14.60
N ILE A 131 5.62 2.26 -15.79
CA ILE A 131 4.53 3.11 -16.31
C ILE A 131 3.22 2.32 -16.41
N THR A 132 3.30 1.10 -16.96
CA THR A 132 2.14 0.21 -17.10
C THR A 132 1.56 -0.15 -15.74
N THR A 133 2.42 -0.40 -14.75
CA THR A 133 2.01 -0.72 -13.37
C THR A 133 1.33 0.46 -12.69
N VAL A 134 1.84 1.68 -12.87
CA VAL A 134 1.20 2.91 -12.34
C VAL A 134 -0.20 3.07 -12.91
N PHE A 135 -0.33 2.89 -14.23
CA PHE A 135 -1.63 2.94 -14.89
C PHE A 135 -2.58 1.86 -14.37
N LEU A 136 -2.08 0.63 -14.22
CA LEU A 136 -2.85 -0.48 -13.66
C LEU A 136 -3.37 -0.12 -12.25
N ILE A 137 -2.50 0.38 -11.37
CA ILE A 137 -2.83 0.65 -9.97
C ILE A 137 -3.77 1.86 -9.84
N LEU A 138 -3.47 2.98 -10.48
CA LEU A 138 -4.21 4.23 -10.29
C LEU A 138 -5.48 4.34 -11.12
N VAL A 139 -5.60 3.58 -12.22
CA VAL A 139 -6.75 3.64 -13.14
C VAL A 139 -7.49 2.31 -13.16
N VAL A 140 -6.81 1.23 -13.53
CA VAL A 140 -7.49 -0.04 -13.80
C VAL A 140 -8.10 -0.65 -12.53
N ILE A 141 -7.37 -0.68 -11.42
CA ILE A 141 -7.89 -1.21 -10.14
C ILE A 141 -9.12 -0.45 -9.65
N PRO A 142 -9.13 0.90 -9.51
CA PRO A 142 -10.31 1.60 -9.01
C PRO A 142 -11.51 1.50 -9.94
N VAL A 143 -11.29 1.44 -11.27
CA VAL A 143 -12.39 1.21 -12.23
C VAL A 143 -12.98 -0.19 -12.06
N ILE A 144 -12.15 -1.22 -11.96
CA ILE A 144 -12.63 -2.60 -11.73
C ILE A 144 -13.37 -2.70 -10.39
N TYR A 145 -12.83 -2.06 -9.34
CA TYR A 145 -13.46 -2.04 -8.02
C TYR A 145 -14.84 -1.37 -8.08
N CYS A 146 -14.93 -0.18 -8.70
CA CYS A 146 -16.20 0.54 -8.86
C CYS A 146 -17.23 -0.28 -9.66
N LEU A 147 -16.81 -0.94 -10.75
CA LEU A 147 -17.70 -1.80 -11.54
C LEU A 147 -18.16 -3.02 -10.73
N TRP A 148 -17.29 -3.60 -9.92
CA TRP A 148 -17.63 -4.79 -9.12
C TRP A 148 -18.58 -4.47 -7.97
N GLU A 149 -18.29 -3.41 -7.21
CA GLU A 149 -19.11 -2.98 -6.07
C GLU A 149 -20.42 -2.29 -6.55
N GLY A 150 -20.38 -1.58 -7.69
CA GLY A 150 -21.54 -0.95 -8.32
C GLY A 150 -22.68 -1.93 -8.64
N ARG A 151 -22.35 -3.20 -8.98
CA ARG A 151 -23.34 -4.26 -9.21
C ARG A 151 -24.21 -4.57 -7.99
N ARG A 152 -23.80 -4.19 -6.77
CA ARG A 152 -24.63 -4.34 -5.57
C ARG A 152 -25.80 -3.36 -5.54
N PHE A 153 -25.64 -2.19 -6.16
CA PHE A 153 -26.68 -1.17 -6.25
C PHE A 153 -27.67 -1.41 -7.40
N GLU A 154 -27.33 -2.26 -8.38
CA GLU A 154 -28.19 -2.59 -9.52
C GLU A 154 -29.10 -3.81 -9.28
N ARG A 155 -28.94 -4.56 -8.18
CA ARG A 155 -29.80 -5.71 -7.88
C ARG A 155 -31.08 -5.23 -7.18
N PRO A 156 -32.26 -5.32 -7.83
CA PRO A 156 -33.51 -5.09 -7.12
C PRO A 156 -33.69 -6.18 -6.05
N ALA A 157 -34.00 -5.75 -4.83
CA ALA A 157 -34.42 -6.60 -3.73
C ALA A 157 -35.80 -7.23 -4.01
#